data_AF-A0A0P7X870-F1
#
_entry.id   AF-A0A0P7X870-F1
#
_cell.length_a   1.000
_cell.length_b   1.000
_cell.length_c   1.000
_cell.angle_alpha   90.00
_cell.angle_beta   90.00
_cell.angle_gamma   90.00
#
_symmetry.space_group_name_H-M   'P 1'
#
loop_
_entity.id
_entity.type
_entity.pdbx_description
1 polymer ?
#
loop_
_entity_poly.entity_id
_entity_poly.type
_entity_poly.pdbx_seq_one_letter_code
_entity_poly.pdbx_strand_id
1 'polypeptide(L)' 'MKAFVAAAIFAILAAVGAAFLLDGSFQTTAYQAYATEGVRLGDPGSNLVDF' A
#
# COMPACT_ATOMS: atom_id res chain seq x y z
N MET A 1 24.55 -25.47 17.97
CA MET A 1 24.92 -24.08 17.62
C MET A 1 24.74 -23.77 16.13
N LYS A 2 25.40 -24.49 15.20
CA LYS A 2 25.34 -24.19 13.75
C LYS A 2 23.93 -24.20 13.15
N ALA A 3 23.12 -25.21 13.48
CA ALA A 3 21.74 -25.31 13.02
C ALA A 3 20.85 -24.17 13.51
N PHE A 4 21.05 -23.72 14.76
CA PHE A 4 20.33 -22.58 15.32
C PHE A 4 20.67 -21.28 14.59
N VAL A 5 21.96 -21.05 14.31
CA VAL A 5 22.39 -19.89 13.52
C VAL A 5 21.82 -19.93 12.11
N ALA A 6 21.80 -21.10 11.46
CA ALA A 6 21.20 -21.25 10.14
C ALA A 6 19.69 -20.95 10.14
N ALA A 7 18.96 -21.43 11.15
CA ALA A 7 17.54 -21.15 11.32
C ALA A 7 17.26 -19.65 11.55
N ALA A 8 18.10 -18.98 12.35
CA ALA A 8 17.99 -17.55 12.60
C ALA A 8 18.21 -16.72 11.31
N ILE A 9 19.22 -17.08 10.52
CA ILE A 9 19.49 -16.43 9.23
C ILE A 9 18.32 -16.62 8.28
N PHE A 10 17.81 -17.86 8.18
CA PHE A 10 16.66 -18.14 7.32
C PHE A 10 15.42 -17.34 7.73
N ALA A 11 15.13 -17.25 9.03
CA ALA A 11 14.00 -16.47 9.53
C ALA A 11 14.11 -14.97 9.16
N ILE A 12 15.31 -14.39 9.27
CA ILE A 12 15.55 -12.99 8.87
C ILE A 12 15.31 -12.82 7.37
N LEU A 13 15.87 -13.71 6.55
CA LEU A 13 15.70 -13.65 5.10
C LEU A 13 14.23 -13.80 4.68
N ALA A 14 13.51 -14.74 5.32
CA ALA A 14 12.09 -14.96 5.06
C ALA A 14 11.24 -13.74 5.45
N ALA A 15 11.52 -13.12 6.61
CA ALA A 15 10.80 -11.93 7.06
C ALA A 15 11.02 -10.73 6.12
N VAL A 16 12.28 -10.48 5.75
CA VAL A 16 12.63 -9.40 4.82
C VAL A 16 12.02 -9.65 3.45
N GLY A 17 12.17 -10.87 2.91
CA GLY A 17 11.59 -11.24 1.62
C GLY A 17 10.07 -11.09 1.59
N ALA A 18 9.39 -11.56 2.64
CA ALA A 18 7.94 -11.42 2.76
C ALA A 18 7.49 -9.95 2.83
N ALA A 19 8.20 -9.09 3.56
CA ALA A 19 7.89 -7.67 3.66
C ALA A 19 7.97 -6.96 2.30
N PHE A 20 9.06 -7.20 1.53
CA PHE A 20 9.21 -6.63 0.20
C PHE A 20 8.15 -7.12 -0.79
N LEU A 21 7.80 -8.40 -0.75
CA LEU A 21 6.79 -8.98 -1.63
C LEU A 21 5.38 -8.47 -1.30
N LEU A 22 5.03 -8.38 -0.01
CA LEU A 22 3.74 -7.84 0.40
C LEU A 22 3.60 -6.39 -0.06
N ASP A 23 4.58 -5.55 0.29
CA ASP A 23 4.52 -4.12 0.01
C ASP A 23 4.57 -3.80 -1.49
N GLY A 24 5.43 -4.52 -2.24
CA GLY A 24 5.66 -4.26 -3.66
C GLY A 24 4.65 -4.90 -4.62
N SER A 25 3.90 -5.92 -4.22
CA SER A 25 3.09 -6.71 -5.17
C SER A 25 1.69 -7.09 -4.69
N PHE A 26 1.41 -7.06 -3.39
CA PHE A 26 0.14 -7.57 -2.87
C PHE A 26 -0.66 -6.57 -2.03
N GLN A 27 -0.01 -5.54 -1.48
CA GLN A 27 -0.67 -4.54 -0.66
C GLN A 27 -1.11 -3.33 -1.51
N THR A 28 -2.38 -2.98 -1.39
CA THR A 28 -2.92 -1.69 -1.85
C THR A 28 -2.86 -0.71 -0.67
N THR A 29 -2.30 0.48 -0.88
CA THR A 29 -2.25 1.50 0.18
C THR A 29 -3.66 1.97 0.55
N ALA A 30 -3.89 2.38 1.81
CA ALA A 30 -5.19 2.86 2.26
C ALA A 30 -5.72 4.04 1.41
N TYR A 31 -4.82 4.92 0.96
CA TYR A 31 -5.19 5.99 0.03
C TYR A 31 -5.70 5.44 -1.30
N GLN A 32 -5.08 4.42 -1.88
CA GLN A 32 -5.56 3.81 -3.12
C GLN A 32 -6.87 3.03 -2.94
N ALA A 33 -7.05 2.36 -1.79
CA ALA A 33 -8.25 1.55 -1.52
C ALA A 33 -9.50 2.40 -1.23
N TYR A 34 -9.32 3.59 -0.65
CA TYR A 34 -10.42 4.47 -0.23
C TYR A 34 -10.46 5.80 -0.99
N ALA A 35 -9.55 6.03 -1.94
CA ALA A 35 -9.74 7.07 -2.93
C ALA A 35 -10.96 6.69 -3.77
N THR A 36 -12.03 7.47 -3.63
CA THR A 36 -13.13 7.42 -4.58
C THR A 36 -12.59 7.89 -5.92
N GLU A 37 -13.12 7.39 -7.05
CA GLU A 37 -12.93 8.01 -8.38
C GLU A 37 -13.64 9.38 -8.45
N GLY A 38 -13.59 10.15 -7.36
CA GLY A 38 -14.16 11.47 -7.27
C GLY A 38 -13.46 12.32 -8.31
N VAL A 39 -14.18 12.62 -9.40
CA VAL A 39 -13.97 13.82 -10.20
C VAL A 39 -13.53 14.90 -9.23
N ARG A 40 -12.29 15.37 -9.36
CA ARG A 40 -11.89 16.59 -8.70
C ARG A 40 -12.77 17.67 -9.30
N LEU A 41 -13.88 17.95 -8.62
CA LEU A 41 -14.80 18.99 -8.99
C LEU A 41 -14.04 20.28 -8.69
N GLY A 42 -13.26 20.72 -9.68
CA GLY A 42 -12.41 21.90 -9.58
C GLY A 42 -13.24 23.17 -9.35
N ASP A 43 -14.52 23.12 -9.71
CA ASP A 43 -15.47 24.20 -9.51
C ASP A 43 -16.90 23.66 -9.24
N PRO A 44 -17.21 23.26 -7.99
CA PRO A 44 -18.55 22.78 -7.64
C PRO A 44 -19.62 23.89 -7.72
N GLY A 45 -19.21 25.16 -7.77
CA GLY A 45 -20.09 26.32 -7.72
C GLY A 45 -20.60 26.81 -9.07
N SER A 46 -19.95 26.46 -10.19
CA SER A 46 -20.32 26.99 -11.52
C SER A 46 -21.66 26.46 -12.05
N ASN A 47 -22.21 25.39 -11.49
CA ASN A 47 -23.50 24.80 -11.88
C ASN A 47 -24.68 25.27 -11.01
N LEU A 48 -24.47 26.17 -10.04
CA LEU A 48 -25.50 26.62 -9.10
C LEU A 48 -25.87 28.10 -9.24
N VAL A 49 -25.29 28.82 -10.21
CA VAL A 49 -25.53 30.25 -10.39
C VAL A 49 -25.73 30.57 -11.88
N ASP A 50 -26.89 30.18 -12.41
CA ASP A 50 -27.51 30.88 -13.55
C ASP A 50 -28.49 31.91 -12.96
N PHE A 51 -28.09 33.18 -12.92
CA PHE A 51 -28.98 34.34 -12.74
C PHE A 51 -28.80 35.29 -13.92
#